data_AF-A0A7W0SAJ4-F1
#
_entry.id   AF-A0A7W0SAJ4-F1
#
_cell.length_a   1.000
_cell.length_b   1.000
_cell.length_c   1.000
_cell.angle_alpha   90.00
_cell.angle_beta   90.00
_cell.angle_gamma   90.00
#
_symmetry.space_group_name_H-M   'P 1'
#
loop_
_entity.id
_entity.type
_entity.pdbx_description
1 polymer ?
#
loop_
_entity_poly.entity_id
_entity_poly.type
_entity_poly.pdbx_seq_one_letter_code
_entity_poly.pdbx_strand_id
1 'polypeptide(L)'
;MSHEEHRSEPSGSSMMDEVRIRVPKPNLPDEIKFNAPLPILIPVAALAAIAAIAFLFSRVLLAVPREAAILIAIVMAANILGGFAFAALRPNLSRSQRIELAMVIAYPLLIGIVIAQLGFGAPAEEAAAEAAGGSSVGGDAVLVADNVTFDTDSIELAAGKPQTIGLDNQDSAPHNLAIYKNAEAGASQQGALFQGEDVAPGSSTEYEVDPLDPGKLYFQCDIHPSMKGNVVVTGGGSGGSAKNSPAKGGGG
;
A
#
# COMPACT_ATOMS: atom_id res chain seq x y z
N MET A 1 14.20 51.30 -96.83
CA MET A 1 12.91 51.99 -96.66
C MET A 1 12.35 51.46 -95.37
N SER A 2 12.67 52.06 -94.21
CA SER A 2 12.13 53.30 -93.60
C SER A 2 11.56 52.80 -92.25
N HIS A 3 12.14 53.15 -91.09
CA HIS A 3 11.90 54.41 -90.36
C HIS A 3 10.38 54.65 -90.21
N GLU A 4 9.76 54.79 -89.05
CA GLU A 4 10.03 55.68 -87.91
C GLU A 4 8.95 55.36 -86.83
N GLU A 5 9.30 55.28 -85.53
CA GLU A 5 8.89 56.24 -84.46
C GLU A 5 7.45 56.01 -83.90
N HIS A 6 7.07 56.28 -82.65
CA HIS A 6 7.56 57.25 -81.67
C HIS A 6 7.01 56.92 -80.26
N ARG A 7 7.88 57.11 -79.24
CA ARG A 7 7.69 57.52 -77.82
C ARG A 7 6.29 58.08 -77.45
N SER A 8 5.74 57.92 -76.24
CA SER A 8 6.11 58.70 -75.02
C SER A 8 5.37 58.23 -73.75
N GLU A 9 6.07 58.13 -72.61
CA GLU A 9 5.52 58.26 -71.23
C GLU A 9 5.29 59.77 -70.88
N PRO A 10 4.97 60.27 -69.65
CA PRO A 10 4.62 59.66 -68.34
C PRO A 10 3.47 60.41 -67.58
N SER A 11 3.32 60.11 -66.28
CA SER A 11 2.87 61.02 -65.19
C SER A 11 1.38 61.07 -64.84
N GLY A 12 1.08 60.73 -63.57
CA GLY A 12 -0.24 60.92 -62.97
C GLY A 12 -0.34 60.45 -61.52
N SER A 13 0.63 60.83 -60.68
CA SER A 13 0.44 60.82 -59.22
C SER A 13 -0.40 62.02 -58.84
N SER A 14 -1.59 61.81 -58.27
CA SER A 14 -2.19 62.80 -57.38
C SER A 14 -3.30 62.21 -56.51
N MET A 15 -3.08 62.33 -55.20
CA MET A 15 -4.09 62.65 -54.19
C MET A 15 -5.20 61.62 -53.92
N MET A 16 -4.89 60.66 -53.03
CA MET A 16 -5.81 60.29 -51.95
C MET A 16 -4.99 60.01 -50.68
N ASP A 17 -4.65 61.08 -49.99
CA ASP A 17 -4.19 61.06 -48.61
C ASP A 17 -5.43 61.32 -47.74
N GLU A 18 -5.86 60.34 -46.95
CA GLU A 18 -6.17 60.52 -45.53
C GLU A 18 -6.90 59.33 -44.86
N VAL A 19 -6.38 59.00 -43.68
CA VAL A 19 -7.04 58.43 -42.51
C VAL A 19 -7.51 56.97 -42.62
N ARG A 20 -6.53 56.05 -42.68
CA ARG A 20 -6.69 54.76 -42.00
C ARG A 20 -6.29 54.92 -40.55
N ILE A 21 -7.28 54.92 -39.66
CA ILE A 21 -7.10 54.79 -38.21
C ILE A 21 -6.24 53.54 -37.96
N ARG A 22 -4.97 53.75 -37.61
CA ARG A 22 -4.05 52.68 -37.26
C ARG A 22 -4.37 52.28 -35.82
N VAL A 23 -5.27 51.32 -35.65
CA VAL A 23 -5.49 50.68 -34.34
C VAL A 23 -4.14 50.08 -33.92
N PRO A 24 -3.52 50.52 -32.80
CA PRO A 24 -2.33 49.85 -32.31
C PRO A 24 -2.71 48.42 -31.96
N LYS A 25 -2.10 47.43 -32.62
CA LYS A 25 -2.22 46.03 -32.23
C LYS A 25 -1.80 45.94 -30.75
N PRO A 26 -2.60 45.33 -29.87
CA PRO A 26 -2.14 45.06 -28.52
C PRO A 26 -0.87 44.22 -28.62
N ASN A 27 0.21 44.67 -27.98
CA ASN A 27 1.40 43.85 -27.77
C ASN A 27 0.96 42.70 -26.87
N LEU A 28 0.56 41.59 -27.49
CA LEU A 28 0.45 40.32 -26.80
C LEU A 28 1.87 40.02 -26.30
N PRO A 29 2.11 39.87 -24.98
CA PRO A 29 3.42 39.50 -24.49
C PRO A 29 3.86 38.23 -25.20
N ASP A 30 5.11 38.28 -25.68
CA ASP A 30 5.73 37.23 -26.46
C ASP A 30 5.41 35.85 -25.89
N GLU A 31 4.95 34.98 -26.79
CA GLU A 31 4.85 33.54 -26.63
C GLU A 31 6.09 33.06 -25.86
N ILE A 32 5.89 32.57 -24.63
CA ILE A 32 6.97 32.03 -23.80
C ILE A 32 7.49 30.78 -24.52
N LYS A 33 8.47 30.96 -25.39
CA LYS A 33 9.21 29.86 -26.02
C LYS A 33 10.03 29.21 -24.91
N PHE A 34 9.46 28.18 -24.32
CA PHE A 34 10.12 27.31 -23.35
C PHE A 34 11.23 26.53 -24.08
N ASN A 35 12.37 27.19 -24.27
CA ASN A 35 13.57 26.61 -24.88
C ASN A 35 14.32 25.78 -23.82
N ALA A 36 13.63 24.86 -23.15
CA ALA A 36 14.34 23.90 -22.33
C ALA A 36 15.18 23.04 -23.28
N PRO A 37 16.52 22.97 -23.13
CA PRO A 37 17.33 22.18 -24.03
C PRO A 37 16.86 20.74 -23.89
N LEU A 38 16.28 20.21 -24.96
CA LEU A 38 15.74 18.85 -25.06
C LEU A 38 16.64 17.77 -24.40
N PRO A 39 17.98 17.81 -24.48
CA PRO A 39 18.83 16.83 -23.79
C PRO A 39 18.86 16.93 -22.25
N ILE A 40 18.48 18.06 -21.64
CA ILE A 40 18.38 18.22 -20.18
C ILE A 40 16.93 17.98 -19.73
N LEU A 41 15.95 18.34 -20.55
CA LEU A 41 14.54 18.14 -20.21
C LEU A 41 14.18 16.66 -20.08
N ILE A 42 14.72 15.80 -20.95
CA ILE A 42 14.48 14.35 -20.89
C ILE A 42 14.96 13.72 -19.56
N PRO A 43 16.22 13.88 -19.12
CA PRO A 43 16.67 13.29 -17.86
C PRO A 43 15.96 13.89 -16.64
N VAL A 44 15.67 15.20 -16.64
CA VAL A 44 14.91 15.83 -15.54
C VAL A 44 13.49 15.29 -15.46
N ALA A 45 12.80 15.15 -16.61
CA ALA A 45 11.48 14.55 -16.67
C ALA A 45 11.49 13.07 -16.24
N ALA A 46 12.52 12.31 -16.64
CA ALA A 46 12.68 10.92 -16.23
C ALA A 46 12.89 10.80 -14.71
N LEU A 47 13.74 11.64 -14.11
CA LEU A 47 13.94 11.66 -12.66
C LEU A 47 12.66 12.04 -11.91
N ALA A 48 11.91 13.03 -12.41
CA ALA A 48 10.63 13.42 -11.83
C ALA A 48 9.61 12.29 -11.91
N ALA A 49 9.55 11.57 -13.04
CA ALA A 49 8.67 10.42 -13.21
C ALA A 49 9.07 9.25 -12.28
N ILE A 50 10.36 8.95 -12.17
CA ILE A 50 10.87 7.92 -11.24
C ILE A 50 10.53 8.29 -9.80
N ALA A 51 10.76 9.53 -9.38
CA ALA A 51 10.43 10.00 -8.04
C ALA A 51 8.92 9.92 -7.76
N ALA A 52 8.09 10.30 -8.74
CA ALA A 52 6.64 10.17 -8.63
C ALA A 52 6.20 8.70 -8.50
N ILE A 53 6.74 7.81 -9.34
CA ILE A 53 6.45 6.37 -9.28
C ILE A 53 6.90 5.79 -7.94
N ALA A 54 8.11 6.11 -7.47
CA ALA A 54 8.62 5.62 -6.19
C ALA A 54 7.78 6.12 -5.01
N PHE A 55 7.37 7.39 -5.01
CA PHE A 55 6.49 7.95 -4.00
C PHE A 55 5.11 7.28 -3.99
N LEU A 56 4.52 7.08 -5.17
CA LEU A 56 3.22 6.42 -5.32
C LEU A 56 3.30 4.94 -4.91
N PHE A 57 4.38 4.24 -5.26
CA PHE A 57 4.61 2.86 -4.88
C PHE A 57 4.83 2.71 -3.37
N SER A 58 5.56 3.64 -2.75
CA SER A 58 5.75 3.70 -1.29
C SER A 58 4.40 3.81 -0.56
N ARG A 59 3.45 4.60 -1.07
CA ARG A 59 2.11 4.72 -0.50
C ARG A 59 1.31 3.42 -0.59
N VAL A 60 1.43 2.70 -1.69
CA VAL A 60 0.80 1.39 -1.85
C VAL A 60 1.41 0.38 -0.87
N LEU A 61 2.75 0.31 -0.78
CA LEU A 61 3.42 -0.61 0.13
C LEU A 61 3.11 -0.33 1.61
N LEU A 62 2.88 0.92 1.99
CA LEU A 62 2.55 1.27 3.37
C LEU A 62 1.10 0.89 3.75
N ALA A 63 0.21 0.77 2.76
CA ALA A 63 -1.18 0.38 2.95
C ALA A 63 -1.41 -1.14 2.88
N VAL A 64 -0.40 -1.90 2.41
CA VAL A 64 -0.51 -3.34 2.15
C VAL A 64 0.28 -4.13 3.21
N PRO A 65 -0.32 -5.15 3.85
CA PRO A 65 0.39 -6.01 4.79
C PRO A 65 1.51 -6.82 4.10
N ARG A 66 2.54 -7.20 4.85
CA ARG A 66 3.84 -7.72 4.34
C ARG A 66 3.65 -8.99 3.49
N GLU A 67 2.68 -9.79 3.89
CA GLU A 67 2.30 -11.07 3.29
C GLU A 67 1.64 -10.85 1.92
N ALA A 68 0.79 -9.82 1.81
CA ALA A 68 0.15 -9.42 0.56
C ALA A 68 1.11 -8.68 -0.38
N ALA A 69 2.08 -7.93 0.16
CA ALA A 69 3.05 -7.18 -0.63
C ALA A 69 3.90 -8.08 -1.53
N ILE A 70 4.32 -9.26 -1.03
CA ILE A 70 5.10 -10.23 -1.81
C ILE A 70 4.27 -10.77 -2.98
N LEU A 71 3.01 -11.17 -2.74
CA LEU A 71 2.13 -11.67 -3.79
C LEU A 71 1.83 -10.59 -4.85
N ILE A 72 1.52 -9.37 -4.42
CA ILE A 72 1.29 -8.24 -5.33
C ILE A 72 2.54 -7.94 -6.15
N ALA A 73 3.73 -7.97 -5.53
CA ALA A 73 4.99 -7.75 -6.23
C ALA A 73 5.26 -8.83 -7.29
N ILE A 74 5.04 -10.11 -6.96
CA ILE A 74 5.21 -11.23 -7.90
C ILE A 74 4.22 -11.10 -9.08
N VAL A 75 2.95 -10.82 -8.80
CA VAL A 75 1.91 -10.65 -9.83
C VAL A 75 2.21 -9.45 -10.72
N MET A 76 2.62 -8.33 -10.14
CA MET A 76 3.00 -7.13 -10.89
C MET A 76 4.24 -7.38 -11.75
N ALA A 77 5.26 -8.05 -11.20
CA ALA A 77 6.45 -8.42 -11.95
C ALA A 77 6.12 -9.35 -13.13
N ALA A 78 5.26 -10.34 -12.92
CA ALA A 78 4.78 -11.23 -13.97
C ALA A 78 3.98 -10.48 -15.05
N ASN A 79 3.12 -9.53 -14.66
CA ASN A 79 2.35 -8.71 -15.58
C ASN A 79 3.25 -7.81 -16.44
N ILE A 80 4.20 -7.12 -15.81
CA ILE A 80 5.18 -6.27 -16.50
C ILE A 80 6.01 -7.11 -17.46
N LEU A 81 6.58 -8.22 -16.98
CA LEU A 81 7.45 -9.08 -17.78
C LEU A 81 6.70 -9.73 -18.94
N GLY A 82 5.48 -10.22 -18.69
CA GLY A 82 4.62 -10.80 -19.72
C GLY A 82 4.21 -9.78 -20.77
N GLY A 83 3.89 -8.55 -20.35
CA GLY A 83 3.57 -7.46 -21.26
C GLY A 83 4.75 -7.06 -22.15
N PHE A 84 5.94 -6.92 -21.58
CA PHE A 84 7.16 -6.62 -22.34
C PHE A 84 7.59 -7.79 -23.24
N ALA A 85 7.47 -9.03 -22.77
CA ALA A 85 7.73 -10.21 -23.60
C ALA A 85 6.77 -10.27 -24.80
N PHE A 86 5.48 -10.00 -24.59
CA PHE A 86 4.50 -9.93 -25.66
C PHE A 86 4.80 -8.81 -26.67
N ALA A 87 5.22 -7.63 -26.18
CA ALA A 87 5.64 -6.53 -27.04
C ALA A 87 6.89 -6.87 -27.86
N ALA A 88 7.86 -7.55 -27.25
CA ALA A 88 9.10 -7.96 -27.92
C ALA A 88 8.85 -9.02 -28.99
N LEU A 89 7.91 -9.94 -28.75
CA LEU A 89 7.53 -10.99 -29.70
C LEU A 89 6.68 -10.47 -30.87
N ARG A 90 6.14 -9.25 -30.79
CA ARG A 90 5.30 -8.64 -31.83
C ARG A 90 5.89 -7.31 -32.31
N PRO A 91 6.79 -7.33 -33.32
CA PRO A 91 7.47 -6.11 -33.80
C PRO A 91 6.54 -5.08 -34.47
N ASN A 92 5.31 -5.46 -34.85
CA ASN A 92 4.37 -4.62 -35.60
C ASN A 92 3.06 -4.34 -34.84
N LEU A 93 3.14 -3.97 -33.55
CA LEU A 93 1.95 -3.59 -32.80
C LEU A 93 1.33 -2.28 -33.33
N SER A 94 0.02 -2.31 -33.59
CA SER A 94 -0.72 -1.10 -33.95
C SER A 94 -0.68 -0.08 -32.81
N ARG A 95 -0.94 1.21 -33.10
CA ARG A 95 -0.99 2.25 -32.06
C ARG A 95 -2.04 1.93 -30.98
N SER A 96 -3.18 1.36 -31.35
CA SER A 96 -4.20 0.94 -30.39
C SER A 96 -3.74 -0.21 -29.50
N GLN A 97 -3.10 -1.24 -30.08
CA GLN A 97 -2.58 -2.38 -29.33
C GLN A 97 -1.47 -1.99 -28.34
N ARG A 98 -0.65 -1.00 -28.68
CA ARG A 98 0.35 -0.46 -27.75
C ARG A 98 -0.29 0.29 -26.58
N ILE A 99 -1.37 1.02 -26.83
CA ILE A 99 -2.12 1.72 -25.78
C ILE A 99 -2.82 0.72 -24.87
N GLU A 100 -3.49 -0.29 -25.43
CA GLU A 100 -4.15 -1.34 -24.65
C GLU A 100 -3.15 -2.09 -23.76
N LEU A 101 -2.00 -2.47 -24.31
CA LEU A 101 -0.95 -3.14 -23.55
C LEU A 101 -0.40 -2.27 -22.42
N ALA A 102 -0.17 -0.98 -22.68
CA ALA A 102 0.27 -0.03 -21.66
C ALA A 102 -0.78 0.14 -20.55
N MET A 103 -2.07 0.15 -20.90
CA MET A 103 -3.16 0.22 -19.93
C MET A 103 -3.22 -1.05 -19.07
N VAL A 104 -3.11 -2.25 -19.67
CA VAL A 104 -3.11 -3.52 -18.93
C VAL A 104 -1.94 -3.61 -17.94
N ILE A 105 -0.77 -3.04 -18.30
CA ILE A 105 0.40 -3.01 -17.41
C ILE A 105 0.25 -1.96 -16.31
N ALA A 106 -0.28 -0.77 -16.62
CA ALA A 106 -0.36 0.34 -15.67
C ALA A 106 -1.60 0.29 -14.75
N TYR A 107 -2.70 -0.29 -15.21
CA TYR A 107 -3.98 -0.31 -14.49
C TYR A 107 -3.93 -0.91 -13.08
N PRO A 108 -3.29 -2.06 -12.81
CA PRO A 108 -3.22 -2.60 -11.45
C PRO A 108 -2.43 -1.69 -10.49
N LEU A 109 -1.41 -0.98 -10.99
CA LEU A 109 -0.68 0.03 -10.20
C LEU A 109 -1.58 1.23 -9.88
N LEU A 110 -2.34 1.72 -10.87
CA LEU A 110 -3.28 2.83 -10.69
C LEU A 110 -4.39 2.49 -9.69
N ILE A 111 -4.94 1.28 -9.74
CA ILE A 111 -5.93 0.80 -8.77
C ILE A 111 -5.35 0.78 -7.35
N GLY A 112 -4.15 0.20 -7.18
CA GLY A 112 -3.49 0.15 -5.87
C GLY A 112 -3.28 1.54 -5.28
N ILE A 113 -2.90 2.51 -6.11
CA ILE A 113 -2.75 3.92 -5.71
C ILE A 113 -4.08 4.53 -5.26
N VAL A 114 -5.15 4.33 -6.02
CA VAL A 114 -6.47 4.89 -5.69
C VAL A 114 -7.01 4.31 -4.37
N ILE A 115 -6.87 2.99 -4.17
CA ILE A 115 -7.27 2.31 -2.94
C ILE A 115 -6.46 2.84 -1.74
N ALA A 116 -5.14 2.95 -1.88
CA ALA A 116 -4.26 3.43 -0.82
C ALA A 116 -4.54 4.89 -0.42
N GLN A 117 -5.01 5.74 -1.34
CA GLN A 117 -5.18 7.17 -1.09
C GLN A 117 -6.59 7.58 -0.65
N LEU A 118 -7.62 6.86 -1.10
CA LEU A 118 -9.02 7.20 -0.79
C LEU A 118 -9.55 6.47 0.44
N GLY A 119 -8.80 5.52 1.01
CA GLY A 119 -9.24 4.77 2.20
C GLY A 119 -10.47 3.89 1.95
N PHE A 120 -10.84 3.67 0.68
CA PHE A 120 -11.82 2.65 0.30
C PHE A 120 -11.18 1.27 0.47
N GLY A 121 -11.21 0.76 1.69
CA GLY A 121 -10.97 -0.65 1.97
C GLY A 121 -11.96 -1.51 1.18
N ALA A 122 -11.41 -2.38 0.33
CA ALA A 122 -11.94 -3.58 -0.29
C ALA A 122 -13.48 -3.77 -0.37
N PRO A 123 -14.07 -3.93 -1.57
CA PRO A 123 -15.14 -4.90 -1.70
C PRO A 123 -14.54 -6.30 -1.55
N ALA A 124 -15.16 -7.07 -0.66
CA ALA A 124 -14.96 -8.49 -0.48
C ALA A 124 -15.22 -9.27 -1.78
N GLU A 125 -14.79 -10.54 -1.74
CA GLU A 125 -15.14 -11.68 -2.62
C GLU A 125 -14.11 -11.94 -3.75
N GLU A 126 -13.44 -13.10 -3.81
CA GLU A 126 -13.91 -14.44 -3.47
C GLU A 126 -12.76 -15.37 -3.02
N ALA A 127 -13.07 -16.18 -2.02
CA ALA A 127 -12.43 -17.41 -1.56
C ALA A 127 -11.17 -17.90 -2.31
N ALA A 128 -9.99 -17.53 -1.79
CA ALA A 128 -8.91 -18.49 -1.70
C ALA A 128 -8.77 -18.83 -0.21
N ALA A 129 -8.98 -20.11 0.08
CA ALA A 129 -8.91 -20.69 1.40
C ALA A 129 -7.73 -20.15 2.20
N GLU A 130 -8.02 -19.75 3.44
CA GLU A 130 -7.29 -20.15 4.64
C GLU A 130 -6.21 -21.21 4.34
N ALA A 131 -5.01 -20.71 4.10
CA ALA A 131 -3.79 -21.32 4.55
C ALA A 131 -2.94 -20.16 5.06
N ALA A 132 -3.22 -19.78 6.31
CA ALA A 132 -2.25 -19.12 7.15
C ALA A 132 -0.94 -19.93 7.04
N GLY A 133 -0.02 -19.42 6.23
CA GLY A 133 1.39 -19.81 6.23
C GLY A 133 2.21 -18.88 7.14
N GLY A 134 1.55 -17.99 7.89
CA GLY A 134 2.15 -17.34 9.04
C GLY A 134 2.39 -18.41 10.10
N SER A 135 3.63 -18.50 10.57
CA SER A 135 3.99 -19.37 11.70
C SER A 135 3.10 -18.97 12.86
N SER A 136 2.21 -19.82 13.37
CA SER A 136 1.42 -19.51 14.58
C SER A 136 2.12 -20.07 15.81
N VAL A 137 2.11 -19.30 16.88
CA VAL A 137 2.74 -19.66 18.16
C VAL A 137 1.62 -19.90 19.16
N GLY A 138 1.62 -21.07 19.82
CA GLY A 138 0.64 -21.40 20.85
C GLY A 138 0.90 -20.66 22.15
N GLY A 139 -0.10 -20.57 23.02
CA GLY A 139 -0.03 -19.88 24.31
C GLY A 139 0.91 -20.44 25.38
N ASP A 140 1.82 -21.35 25.03
CA ASP A 140 2.94 -21.83 25.86
C ASP A 140 4.29 -21.69 25.12
N ALA A 141 4.28 -21.08 23.94
CA ALA A 141 5.45 -20.93 23.08
C ALA A 141 5.98 -19.49 23.12
N VAL A 142 7.21 -19.32 22.64
CA VAL A 142 7.98 -18.08 22.79
C VAL A 142 7.80 -17.22 21.54
N LEU A 143 7.34 -15.99 21.73
CA LEU A 143 7.35 -14.90 20.76
C LEU A 143 8.77 -14.32 20.68
N VAL A 144 9.36 -14.20 19.50
CA VAL A 144 10.72 -13.64 19.34
C VAL A 144 10.63 -12.25 18.72
N ALA A 145 11.30 -11.27 19.32
CA ALA A 145 11.52 -9.95 18.75
C ALA A 145 12.93 -9.85 18.14
N ASP A 146 13.00 -9.67 16.82
CA ASP A 146 14.24 -9.45 16.08
C ASP A 146 14.00 -8.48 14.92
N ASN A 147 14.95 -7.56 14.70
CA ASN A 147 14.90 -6.52 13.68
C ASN A 147 13.58 -5.70 13.71
N VAL A 148 13.15 -5.32 14.92
CA VAL A 148 11.92 -4.55 15.20
C VAL A 148 10.69 -5.21 14.58
N THR A 149 10.64 -6.53 14.63
CA THR A 149 9.57 -7.39 14.11
C THR A 149 9.38 -8.58 15.04
N PHE A 150 8.13 -9.04 15.20
CA PHE A 150 7.87 -10.33 15.83
C PHE A 150 8.01 -11.45 14.80
N ASP A 151 8.52 -12.60 15.20
CA ASP A 151 8.70 -13.80 14.36
C ASP A 151 7.38 -14.43 13.87
N THR A 152 6.26 -14.03 14.48
CA THR A 152 4.90 -14.40 14.09
C THR A 152 3.95 -13.20 14.03
N ASP A 153 2.91 -13.33 13.20
CA ASP A 153 1.76 -12.44 13.14
C ASP A 153 0.49 -13.04 13.77
N SER A 154 0.58 -14.24 14.39
CA SER A 154 -0.56 -14.96 14.96
C SER A 154 -0.19 -15.75 16.23
N ILE A 155 -0.89 -15.43 17.33
CA ILE A 155 -0.81 -16.19 18.59
C ILE A 155 -2.10 -16.99 18.77
N GLU A 156 -2.01 -18.28 19.09
CA GLU A 156 -3.15 -19.15 19.34
C GLU A 156 -3.31 -19.46 20.83
N LEU A 157 -4.45 -19.03 21.39
CA LEU A 157 -4.79 -19.22 22.79
C LEU A 157 -6.06 -20.07 22.95
N ALA A 158 -6.17 -20.77 24.08
CA ALA A 158 -7.35 -21.47 24.52
C ALA A 158 -8.20 -20.56 25.41
N ALA A 159 -9.49 -20.45 25.08
CA ALA A 159 -10.41 -19.63 25.86
C ALA A 159 -10.58 -20.13 27.30
N GLY A 160 -10.80 -19.19 28.23
CA GLY A 160 -11.26 -19.49 29.59
C GLY A 160 -10.21 -20.10 30.52
N LYS A 161 -8.92 -20.08 30.17
CA LYS A 161 -7.83 -20.51 31.04
C LYS A 161 -6.67 -19.50 31.00
N PRO A 162 -5.94 -19.28 32.11
CA PRO A 162 -4.69 -18.55 32.06
C PRO A 162 -3.68 -19.29 31.18
N GLN A 163 -2.83 -18.54 30.50
CA GLN A 163 -1.80 -19.10 29.61
C GLN A 163 -0.51 -18.29 29.71
N THR A 164 0.63 -18.91 29.38
CA THR A 164 1.94 -18.30 29.53
C THR A 164 2.58 -18.01 28.18
N ILE A 165 2.74 -16.75 27.82
CA ILE A 165 3.41 -16.37 26.57
C ILE A 165 4.84 -15.92 26.90
N GLY A 166 5.85 -16.60 26.32
CA GLY A 166 7.22 -16.14 26.40
C GLY A 166 7.48 -14.99 25.43
N LEU A 167 8.31 -14.02 25.81
CA LEU A 167 8.90 -13.04 24.88
C LEU A 167 10.43 -13.11 24.99
N ASP A 168 11.09 -13.41 23.88
CA ASP A 168 12.54 -13.37 23.72
C ASP A 168 12.94 -12.14 22.89
N ASN A 169 13.58 -11.17 23.53
CA ASN A 169 14.03 -9.94 22.89
C ASN A 169 15.47 -10.10 22.40
N GLN A 170 15.65 -10.37 21.11
CA GLN A 170 16.96 -10.45 20.45
C GLN A 170 17.42 -9.11 19.85
N ASP A 171 16.58 -8.08 19.94
CA ASP A 171 16.84 -6.74 19.47
C ASP A 171 17.69 -5.91 20.44
N SER A 172 18.14 -4.76 19.94
CA SER A 172 18.85 -3.74 20.74
C SER A 172 17.92 -2.71 21.40
N ALA A 173 16.62 -2.77 21.11
CA ALA A 173 15.58 -1.91 21.66
C ALA A 173 14.73 -2.69 22.69
N PRO A 174 14.09 -2.03 23.67
CA PRO A 174 13.14 -2.70 24.54
C PRO A 174 11.84 -3.02 23.78
N HIS A 175 11.22 -4.14 24.13
CA HIS A 175 9.96 -4.61 23.54
C HIS A 175 9.02 -5.14 24.61
N ASN A 176 7.72 -5.13 24.33
CA ASN A 176 6.70 -5.73 25.19
C ASN A 176 5.62 -6.39 24.35
N LEU A 177 4.72 -7.12 25.00
CA LEU A 177 3.52 -7.67 24.41
C LEU A 177 2.29 -7.06 25.08
N ALA A 178 1.41 -6.47 24.28
CA ALA A 178 0.10 -6.02 24.71
C ALA A 178 -0.99 -6.65 23.82
N ILE A 179 -2.11 -7.03 24.43
CA ILE A 179 -3.27 -7.60 23.73
C ILE A 179 -4.45 -6.65 23.90
N TYR A 180 -5.10 -6.33 22.79
CA TYR A 180 -6.22 -5.42 22.67
C TYR A 180 -7.40 -6.11 21.98
N LYS A 181 -8.60 -5.55 22.15
CA LYS A 181 -9.80 -6.04 21.48
C LYS A 181 -9.70 -5.99 19.96
N ASN A 182 -9.06 -4.96 19.42
CA ASN A 182 -8.90 -4.71 17.98
C ASN A 182 -7.79 -3.69 17.71
N ALA A 183 -7.51 -3.44 16.43
CA ALA A 183 -6.45 -2.53 16.00
C ALA A 183 -6.71 -1.07 16.41
N GLU A 184 -7.97 -0.62 16.50
CA GLU A 184 -8.31 0.74 16.94
C GLU A 184 -7.96 0.97 18.41
N ALA A 185 -8.24 -0.03 19.26
CA ALA A 185 -7.82 -0.02 20.66
C ALA A 185 -6.29 -0.04 20.81
N GLY A 186 -5.59 -0.84 19.98
CA GLY A 186 -4.12 -0.86 19.95
C GLY A 186 -3.50 0.45 19.48
N ALA A 187 -4.06 1.09 18.45
CA ALA A 187 -3.57 2.37 17.93
C ALA A 187 -3.74 3.52 18.93
N SER A 188 -4.75 3.45 19.78
CA SER A 188 -4.99 4.42 20.86
C SER A 188 -4.37 4.02 22.20
N GLN A 189 -3.82 2.81 22.28
CA GLN A 189 -3.22 2.19 23.48
C GLN A 189 -4.16 2.27 24.69
N GLN A 190 -5.44 1.98 24.46
CA GLN A 190 -6.50 2.09 25.45
C GLN A 190 -7.29 0.79 25.56
N GLY A 191 -7.64 0.41 26.79
CA GLY A 191 -8.44 -0.78 27.05
C GLY A 191 -7.71 -2.08 26.69
N ALA A 192 -6.41 -2.15 27.00
CA ALA A 192 -5.64 -3.40 26.90
C ALA A 192 -6.33 -4.51 27.71
N LEU A 193 -6.49 -5.67 27.08
CA LEU A 193 -6.92 -6.91 27.71
C LEU A 193 -5.75 -7.59 28.44
N PHE A 194 -4.52 -7.36 27.96
CA PHE A 194 -3.28 -7.74 28.61
C PHE A 194 -2.20 -6.70 28.32
N GLN A 195 -1.38 -6.38 29.31
CA GLN A 195 -0.26 -5.45 29.21
C GLN A 195 0.98 -6.05 29.87
N GLY A 196 1.92 -6.53 29.05
CA GLY A 196 3.20 -7.04 29.50
C GLY A 196 4.17 -5.93 29.90
N GLU A 197 5.07 -6.26 30.81
CA GLU A 197 6.25 -5.45 31.15
C GLU A 197 7.23 -5.34 29.97
N ASP A 198 8.04 -4.27 29.97
CA ASP A 198 9.06 -4.07 28.96
C ASP A 198 10.24 -5.02 29.18
N VAL A 199 10.59 -5.77 28.14
CA VAL A 199 11.73 -6.67 28.09
C VAL A 199 12.95 -5.93 27.55
N ALA A 200 14.01 -5.87 28.36
CA ALA A 200 15.26 -5.23 27.99
C ALA A 200 15.94 -5.91 26.80
N PRO A 201 16.81 -5.19 26.05
CA PRO A 201 17.59 -5.76 24.96
C PRO A 201 18.35 -7.05 25.36
N GLY A 202 18.28 -8.08 24.51
CA GLY A 202 18.97 -9.36 24.73
C GLY A 202 18.45 -10.20 25.91
N SER A 203 17.24 -9.90 26.41
CA SER A 203 16.63 -10.58 27.56
C SER A 203 15.32 -11.28 27.17
N SER A 204 14.84 -12.19 28.01
CA SER A 204 13.55 -12.87 27.79
C SER A 204 12.72 -12.86 29.07
N THR A 205 11.39 -12.89 28.94
CA THR A 205 10.44 -13.00 30.07
C THR A 205 9.30 -13.95 29.72
N GLU A 206 8.52 -14.34 30.74
CA GLU A 206 7.27 -15.09 30.60
C GLU A 206 6.12 -14.23 31.13
N TYR A 207 5.09 -14.08 30.32
CA TYR A 207 3.89 -13.35 30.65
C TYR A 207 2.76 -14.31 31.04
N GLU A 208 2.20 -14.15 32.24
CA GLU A 208 0.93 -14.80 32.59
C GLU A 208 -0.24 -13.97 32.05
N VAL A 209 -0.92 -14.49 31.04
CA VAL A 209 -2.10 -13.88 30.41
C VAL A 209 -3.35 -14.46 31.06
N ASP A 210 -4.17 -13.57 31.64
CA ASP A 210 -5.47 -13.94 32.21
C ASP A 210 -6.40 -14.59 31.16
N PRO A 211 -7.39 -15.39 31.59
CA PRO A 211 -8.37 -15.98 30.68
C PRO A 211 -9.02 -14.96 29.74
N LEU A 212 -8.88 -15.20 28.43
CA LEU A 212 -9.51 -14.38 27.40
C LEU A 212 -10.78 -15.04 26.84
N ASP A 213 -11.72 -14.20 26.41
CA ASP A 213 -12.93 -14.65 25.72
C ASP A 213 -12.60 -15.18 24.32
N PRO A 214 -13.34 -16.20 23.81
CA PRO A 214 -13.15 -16.69 22.45
C PRO A 214 -13.34 -15.58 21.41
N GLY A 215 -12.48 -15.55 20.39
CA GLY A 215 -12.56 -14.58 19.31
C GLY A 215 -11.23 -14.25 18.66
N LYS A 216 -11.27 -13.30 17.73
CA LYS A 216 -10.07 -12.68 17.15
C LYS A 216 -9.79 -11.39 17.90
N LEU A 217 -8.61 -11.29 18.49
CA LEU A 217 -8.08 -10.12 19.17
C LEU A 217 -6.82 -9.63 18.43
N TYR A 218 -6.23 -8.56 18.92
CA TYR A 218 -5.09 -7.91 18.30
C TYR A 218 -3.94 -7.82 19.30
N PHE A 219 -2.70 -8.12 18.90
CA PHE A 219 -1.54 -7.88 19.76
C PHE A 219 -0.55 -6.91 19.11
N GLN A 220 0.19 -6.18 19.93
CA GLN A 220 1.31 -5.35 19.48
C GLN A 220 2.39 -5.16 20.55
N CYS A 221 3.56 -4.67 20.12
CA CYS A 221 4.47 -3.95 21.01
C CYS A 221 4.01 -2.48 21.09
N ASP A 222 3.83 -1.97 22.30
CA ASP A 222 3.39 -0.59 22.52
C ASP A 222 4.49 0.44 22.29
N ILE A 223 5.75 0.03 22.44
CA ILE A 223 6.92 0.86 22.13
C ILE A 223 7.09 0.98 20.61
N HIS A 224 6.74 -0.09 19.87
CA HIS A 224 6.86 -0.17 18.42
C HIS A 224 5.57 -0.71 17.79
N PRO A 225 4.51 0.12 17.63
CA PRO A 225 3.20 -0.34 17.17
C PRO A 225 3.15 -0.98 15.77
N SER A 226 4.25 -0.96 15.01
CA SER A 226 4.40 -1.74 13.77
C SER A 226 4.66 -3.23 14.00
N MET A 227 5.08 -3.63 15.20
CA MET A 227 5.22 -5.03 15.63
C MET A 227 3.88 -5.50 16.16
N LYS A 228 3.11 -6.21 15.33
CA LYS A 228 1.71 -6.51 15.59
C LYS A 228 1.24 -7.75 14.86
N GLY A 229 0.15 -8.32 15.36
CA GLY A 229 -0.53 -9.46 14.75
C GLY A 229 -1.89 -9.69 15.38
N ASN A 230 -2.43 -10.89 15.18
CA ASN A 230 -3.72 -11.30 15.72
C ASN A 230 -3.54 -12.35 16.81
N VAL A 231 -4.43 -12.33 17.80
CA VAL A 231 -4.56 -13.44 18.73
C VAL A 231 -5.85 -14.17 18.40
N VAL A 232 -5.76 -15.48 18.14
CA VAL A 232 -6.93 -16.33 17.92
C VAL A 232 -7.19 -17.10 19.20
N VAL A 233 -8.25 -16.72 19.91
CA VAL A 233 -8.70 -17.40 21.11
C VAL A 233 -9.77 -18.41 20.70
N THR A 234 -9.41 -19.69 20.67
CA THR A 234 -10.35 -20.75 20.30
C THR A 234 -11.08 -21.27 21.53
N GLY A 235 -12.39 -21.51 21.38
CA GLY A 235 -13.18 -22.12 22.44
C GLY A 235 -12.68 -23.53 22.70
N GLY A 236 -12.09 -23.76 23.87
CA GLY A 236 -11.95 -25.10 24.41
C GLY A 236 -13.36 -25.69 24.47
N GLY A 237 -13.63 -26.71 23.65
CA GLY A 237 -14.94 -27.35 23.59
C GLY A 237 -15.49 -27.56 24.99
N SER A 238 -16.74 -27.13 25.18
CA SER A 238 -17.52 -27.36 26.39
C SER A 238 -17.49 -28.84 26.76
N GLY A 239 -16.51 -29.24 27.54
CA GLY A 239 -16.54 -30.45 28.35
C GLY A 239 -17.49 -30.16 29.49
N GLY A 240 -18.79 -30.28 29.21
CA GLY A 240 -19.83 -30.23 30.22
C GLY A 240 -19.53 -31.25 31.31
N SER A 241 -18.93 -30.79 32.40
CA SER A 241 -19.03 -31.48 33.69
C SER A 241 -20.48 -31.37 34.13
N ALA A 242 -21.28 -32.32 33.65
CA ALA A 242 -22.50 -32.71 34.32
C ALA A 242 -22.11 -33.05 35.77
N LYS A 243 -22.44 -32.15 36.69
CA LYS A 243 -22.37 -32.40 38.12
C LYS A 243 -23.17 -33.67 38.39
N ASN A 244 -22.46 -34.74 38.71
CA ASN A 244 -23.04 -35.98 39.18
C ASN A 244 -23.56 -35.74 40.60
N SER A 245 -24.82 -35.31 40.73
CA SER A 245 -25.53 -35.34 42.01
C SER A 245 -26.05 -36.76 42.25
N PRO A 246 -25.75 -37.39 43.39
CA PRO A 246 -26.22 -38.73 43.69
C PRO A 246 -27.72 -38.70 44.00
N ALA A 247 -28.50 -39.46 43.24
CA ALA A 247 -29.89 -39.75 43.58
C ALA A 247 -29.91 -40.63 44.84
N LYS A 248 -30.25 -40.02 45.97
CA LYS A 248 -30.58 -40.70 47.22
C LYS A 248 -31.97 -41.32 47.08
N GLY A 249 -32.05 -42.64 47.19
CA GLY A 249 -33.30 -43.39 47.24
C GLY A 249 -34.05 -43.30 48.58
N GLY A 250 -35.28 -43.83 48.57
CA GLY A 250 -36.21 -44.00 49.68
C GLY A 250 -37.55 -43.32 49.35
N GLY A 251 -38.68 -44.00 49.16
CA GLY A 251 -39.18 -45.19 49.84
C GLY A 251 -40.26 -44.75 50.83
N GLY A 252 -41.52 -45.05 50.55
CA GLY A 252 -42.68 -44.71 51.39
C GLY A 252 -43.95 -44.53 50.56
#